data_AF-A0A447U4S5-F1
#
_entry.id   AF-A0A447U4S5-F1
#
_cell.length_a   1.000
_cell.length_b   1.000
_cell.length_c   1.000
_cell.angle_alpha   90.00
_cell.angle_beta   90.00
_cell.angle_gamma   90.00
#
_symmetry.space_group_name_H-M   'P 1'
#
loop_
_entity.id
_entity.type
_entity.pdbx_description
1 polymer ?
#
loop_
_entity_poly.entity_id
_entity_poly.type
_entity_poly.pdbx_seq_one_letter_code
_entity_poly.pdbx_strand_id
1 'polypeptide(L)'
;MSSFPSLNAGLASQLKTDHLPEKAANTNLGFQKLPDLAIQAQQKAPLDALRKFLESFSGPVIFSVESEGRREALGELLARIKIAPKRILRLDEAQDAGRYLMIGAAEHGFIDTQRNLALICESDLLGERVARRRLDSRRTIKPGYVDS
;
A
#
# COMPACT_ATOMS: atom_id res chain seq x y z
N MET A 1 -42.48 -45.89 20.83
CA MET A 1 -42.71 -44.44 20.65
C MET A 1 -41.36 -43.78 20.79
N SER A 2 -40.66 -43.60 19.67
CA SER A 2 -39.23 -43.24 19.64
C SER A 2 -39.11 -41.76 19.35
N SER A 3 -38.32 -41.07 20.18
CA SER A 3 -37.99 -39.65 20.09
C SER A 3 -37.33 -39.29 18.75
N PHE A 4 -37.66 -38.10 18.23
CA PHE A 4 -36.86 -37.38 17.23
C PHE A 4 -36.16 -36.18 17.90
N PRO A 5 -34.84 -35.99 17.73
CA PRO A 5 -34.21 -34.70 17.99
C PRO A 5 -34.02 -33.89 16.69
N SER A 6 -34.45 -32.63 16.78
CA SER A 6 -33.90 -31.39 16.24
C SER A 6 -33.01 -31.39 14.99
N LEU A 7 -33.39 -30.60 13.97
CA LEU A 7 -32.46 -30.02 13.01
C LEU A 7 -32.57 -28.48 13.04
N ASN A 8 -31.55 -27.84 13.61
CA ASN A 8 -31.34 -26.40 13.53
C ASN A 8 -30.49 -26.13 12.29
N ALA A 9 -31.08 -25.56 11.23
CA ALA A 9 -30.40 -25.22 9.99
C ALA A 9 -29.75 -23.83 10.11
N GLY A 10 -28.56 -23.78 10.71
CA GLY A 10 -27.67 -22.62 10.66
C GLY A 10 -26.65 -22.81 9.55
N LEU A 11 -26.88 -22.17 8.39
CA LEU A 11 -25.91 -22.11 7.30
C LEU A 11 -24.78 -21.15 7.68
N ALA A 12 -23.80 -21.63 8.45
CA ALA A 12 -22.56 -20.90 8.67
C ALA A 12 -21.62 -21.18 7.49
N SER A 13 -21.53 -20.23 6.55
CA SER A 13 -20.48 -20.21 5.52
C SER A 13 -19.12 -20.14 6.20
N GLN A 14 -18.47 -21.29 6.34
CA GLN A 14 -17.06 -21.35 6.71
C GLN A 14 -16.23 -20.77 5.56
N LEU A 15 -15.77 -19.53 5.73
CA LEU A 15 -14.65 -19.01 4.98
C LEU A 15 -13.40 -19.78 5.44
N LYS A 16 -13.12 -20.89 4.76
CA LYS A 16 -11.80 -21.51 4.81
C LYS A 16 -10.81 -20.48 4.26
N THR A 17 -10.06 -19.86 5.16
CA THR A 17 -8.76 -19.28 4.86
C THR A 17 -7.83 -20.42 4.49
N ASP A 18 -7.92 -20.89 3.25
CA ASP A 18 -6.86 -21.71 2.69
C ASP A 18 -5.58 -20.86 2.68
N HIS A 19 -4.60 -21.35 3.42
CA HIS A 19 -3.22 -20.88 3.34
C HIS A 19 -2.81 -20.90 1.86
N LEU A 20 -2.42 -19.74 1.32
CA LEU A 20 -1.78 -19.70 0.02
C LEU A 20 -0.54 -20.61 0.08
N PRO A 21 -0.40 -21.58 -0.83
CA PRO A 21 0.79 -22.41 -0.88
C PRO A 21 2.00 -21.54 -1.25
N GLU A 22 3.07 -21.64 -0.47
CA GLU A 22 4.42 -21.28 -0.89
C GLU A 22 4.76 -22.11 -2.14
N LYS A 23 4.75 -21.50 -3.32
CA LYS A 23 5.64 -21.86 -4.44
C LYS A 23 5.41 -20.96 -5.65
N ALA A 24 6.37 -20.09 -5.90
CA ALA A 24 6.76 -19.74 -7.26
C ALA A 24 8.24 -19.31 -7.24
N ALA A 25 9.10 -20.19 -7.75
CA ALA A 25 10.43 -19.92 -8.29
C ALA A 25 11.19 -18.69 -7.73
N ASN A 26 12.11 -18.92 -6.79
CA ASN A 26 13.14 -17.94 -6.45
C ASN A 26 14.17 -17.81 -7.59
N THR A 27 13.75 -17.28 -8.74
CA THR A 27 14.67 -16.50 -9.55
C THR A 27 14.89 -15.22 -8.76
N ASN A 28 16.10 -15.00 -8.25
CA ASN A 28 16.43 -13.78 -7.53
C ASN A 28 16.45 -12.63 -8.55
N LEU A 29 15.28 -12.13 -8.92
CA LEU A 29 15.04 -11.14 -9.99
C LEU A 29 15.57 -9.75 -9.61
N GLY A 30 16.38 -9.65 -8.55
CA GLY A 30 16.96 -8.39 -8.07
C GLY A 30 15.95 -7.42 -7.47
N PHE A 31 14.73 -7.85 -7.13
CA PHE A 31 13.75 -7.00 -6.47
C PHE A 31 13.99 -6.97 -4.96
N GLN A 32 14.20 -5.77 -4.42
CA GLN A 32 14.27 -5.49 -2.99
C GLN A 32 13.01 -4.74 -2.54
N LYS A 33 12.65 -4.92 -1.27
CA LYS A 33 11.58 -4.14 -0.65
C LYS A 33 12.02 -2.68 -0.50
N LEU A 34 11.07 -1.76 -0.61
CA LEU A 34 11.30 -0.37 -0.24
C LEU A 34 11.64 -0.27 1.26
N PRO A 35 12.48 0.71 1.65
CA PRO A 35 12.61 1.09 3.05
C PRO A 35 11.29 1.70 3.58
N ASP A 36 11.23 2.00 4.87
CA ASP A 36 10.06 2.70 5.43
C ASP A 36 9.98 4.14 4.89
N LEU A 37 9.04 4.36 3.97
CA LEU A 37 8.78 5.64 3.31
C LEU A 37 7.48 6.29 3.81
N ALA A 38 6.87 5.75 4.86
CA ALA A 38 5.55 6.19 5.33
C ALA A 38 5.57 7.65 5.81
N ILE A 39 4.55 8.41 5.44
CA ILE A 39 4.41 9.81 5.82
C ILE A 39 4.06 9.93 7.29
N GLN A 40 4.93 10.59 8.04
CA GLN A 40 4.80 10.73 9.48
C GLN A 40 4.20 12.10 9.83
N ALA A 41 2.88 12.26 9.63
CA ALA A 41 2.17 13.53 9.81
C ALA A 41 2.31 14.19 11.21
N GLN A 42 2.74 13.45 12.23
CA GLN A 42 2.98 13.96 13.60
C GLN A 42 4.39 14.54 13.78
N GLN A 43 5.31 14.29 12.85
CA GLN A 43 6.67 14.83 12.92
C GLN A 43 6.76 16.24 12.32
N LYS A 44 7.78 17.00 12.73
CA LYS A 44 8.08 18.33 12.17
C LYS A 44 8.33 18.31 10.66
N ALA A 45 8.82 17.18 10.13
CA ALA A 45 9.08 16.99 8.71
C ALA A 45 8.43 15.67 8.24
N PRO A 46 7.13 15.66 7.87
CA PRO A 46 6.37 14.43 7.64
C PRO A 46 6.83 13.65 6.41
N LEU A 47 7.54 14.30 5.48
CA LEU A 47 8.06 13.74 4.23
C LEU A 47 9.57 13.46 4.27
N ASP A 48 10.20 13.54 5.44
CA ASP A 48 11.66 13.47 5.56
C ASP A 48 12.24 12.12 5.10
N ALA A 49 11.56 11.01 5.40
CA ALA A 49 11.97 9.68 4.94
C ALA A 49 11.97 9.57 3.41
N LEU A 50 10.87 10.00 2.78
CA LEU A 50 10.76 10.04 1.32
C LEU A 50 11.82 10.96 0.72
N ARG A 51 12.01 12.16 1.28
CA ARG A 51 13.02 13.11 0.81
C ARG A 51 14.42 12.50 0.85
N LYS A 52 14.82 11.91 1.98
CA LYS A 52 16.12 11.26 2.15
C LYS A 52 16.33 10.12 1.16
N PHE A 53 15.29 9.33 0.91
CA PHE A 53 15.33 8.27 -0.10
C PHE A 53 15.54 8.85 -1.52
N LEU A 54 14.81 9.91 -1.89
CA LEU A 54 14.94 10.55 -3.20
C LEU A 54 16.28 11.27 -3.41
N GLU A 55 16.94 11.69 -2.32
CA GLU A 55 18.28 12.27 -2.32
C GLU A 55 19.38 11.20 -2.37
N SER A 56 19.17 10.02 -1.77
CA SER A 56 20.15 8.93 -1.76
C SER A 56 20.05 7.99 -2.97
N PHE A 57 18.86 7.86 -3.57
CA PHE A 57 18.64 6.98 -4.71
C PHE A 57 19.05 7.68 -6.02
N SER A 58 19.99 7.08 -6.73
CA SER A 58 20.57 7.64 -7.97
C SER A 58 19.82 7.27 -9.24
N GLY A 59 18.89 6.32 -9.16
CA GLY A 59 18.15 5.83 -10.32
C GLY A 59 16.79 6.48 -10.56
N PRO A 60 16.07 6.07 -11.62
CA PRO A 60 14.69 6.49 -11.85
C PRO A 60 13.77 6.06 -10.71
N VAL A 61 12.98 7.01 -10.21
CA VAL A 61 11.92 6.75 -9.23
C VAL A 61 10.57 6.98 -9.88
N ILE A 62 9.74 5.94 -9.90
CA ILE A 62 8.40 5.97 -10.47
C ILE A 62 7.37 5.90 -9.35
N PHE A 63 6.52 6.90 -9.29
CA PHE A 63 5.35 6.91 -8.42
C PHE A 63 4.14 6.32 -9.15
N SER A 64 3.49 5.33 -8.55
CA SER A 64 2.25 4.74 -9.07
C SER A 64 1.04 5.16 -8.23
N VAL A 65 -0.02 5.62 -8.91
CA VAL A 65 -1.30 6.01 -8.30
C VAL A 65 -2.48 5.40 -9.05
N GLU A 66 -3.61 5.19 -8.37
CA GLU A 66 -4.77 4.53 -8.98
C GLU A 66 -5.60 5.42 -9.92
N SER A 67 -5.56 6.74 -9.73
CA SER A 67 -6.45 7.68 -10.43
C SER A 67 -5.83 9.05 -10.66
N GLU A 68 -6.44 9.82 -11.57
CA GLU A 68 -6.02 11.20 -11.89
C GLU A 68 -6.13 12.12 -10.66
N GLY A 69 -7.20 12.00 -9.85
CA GLY A 69 -7.33 12.80 -8.62
C GLY A 69 -6.26 12.47 -7.58
N ARG A 70 -5.84 11.20 -7.47
CA ARG A 70 -4.72 10.79 -6.61
C ARG A 70 -3.37 11.27 -7.16
N ARG A 71 -3.21 11.32 -8.48
CA ARG A 71 -2.03 11.95 -9.12
C ARG A 71 -1.87 13.40 -8.68
N GLU A 72 -2.94 14.17 -8.71
CA GLU A 72 -2.90 15.58 -8.28
C GLU A 72 -2.53 15.69 -6.80
N ALA A 73 -3.18 14.91 -5.94
CA ALA A 73 -2.88 14.88 -4.51
C ALA A 73 -1.42 14.49 -4.21
N LEU A 74 -0.89 13.47 -4.89
CA LEU A 74 0.50 13.06 -4.75
C LEU A 74 1.46 14.11 -5.31
N GLY A 75 1.11 14.75 -6.43
CA GLY A 75 1.88 15.85 -7.01
C GLY A 75 1.99 17.05 -6.06
N GLU A 76 0.88 17.45 -5.44
CA GLU A 76 0.87 18.52 -4.43
C GLU A 76 1.72 18.18 -3.20
N LEU A 77 1.67 16.91 -2.77
CA LEU A 77 2.48 16.42 -1.66
C LEU A 77 3.98 16.51 -1.99
N LEU A 78 4.38 16.04 -3.17
CA LEU A 78 5.76 16.08 -3.65
C LEU A 78 6.26 17.52 -3.87
N ALA A 79 5.38 18.44 -4.28
CA ALA A 79 5.73 19.86 -4.42
C ALA A 79 6.21 20.49 -3.11
N ARG A 80 5.75 20.00 -1.94
CA ARG A 80 6.21 20.47 -0.61
C ARG A 80 7.70 20.20 -0.37
N ILE A 81 8.26 19.17 -1.02
CA ILE A 81 9.68 18.84 -0.99
C ILE A 81 10.40 19.23 -2.29
N LYS A 82 9.79 20.13 -3.09
CA LYS A 82 10.32 20.63 -4.37
C LYS A 82 10.57 19.54 -5.42
N ILE A 83 9.78 18.47 -5.39
CA ILE A 83 9.84 17.39 -6.38
C ILE A 83 8.65 17.52 -7.33
N ALA A 84 8.94 17.62 -8.62
CA ALA A 84 7.95 17.68 -9.69
C ALA A 84 8.13 16.45 -10.60
N PRO A 85 7.39 15.35 -10.39
CA PRO A 85 7.56 14.14 -11.19
C PRO A 85 7.01 14.32 -12.61
N LYS A 86 7.72 13.80 -13.60
CA LYS A 86 7.29 13.78 -15.01
C LYS A 86 6.24 12.68 -15.21
N ARG A 87 5.13 13.01 -15.87
CA ARG A 87 4.12 12.01 -16.23
C ARG A 87 4.68 11.05 -17.29
N ILE A 88 4.48 9.76 -17.07
CA ILE A 88 4.75 8.68 -18.03
C ILE A 88 3.56 7.74 -18.11
N LEU A 89 3.41 7.05 -19.23
CA LEU A 89 2.36 6.04 -19.42
C LEU A 89 2.90 4.62 -19.20
N ARG A 90 4.20 4.44 -19.40
CA ARG A 90 4.85 3.13 -19.35
C ARG A 90 6.18 3.19 -18.59
N LEU A 91 6.53 2.08 -17.96
CA LEU A 91 7.74 1.96 -17.12
C LEU A 91 9.05 2.17 -17.91
N ASP A 92 9.07 1.82 -19.20
CA ASP A 92 10.19 1.94 -20.12
C ASP A 92 10.50 3.39 -20.54
N GLU A 93 9.62 4.35 -20.23
CA GLU A 93 9.87 5.78 -20.43
C GLU A 93 10.78 6.38 -19.35
N ALA A 94 10.97 5.69 -18.22
CA ALA A 94 11.82 6.12 -17.11
C ALA A 94 13.28 5.70 -17.32
N GLN A 95 13.93 6.29 -18.32
CA GLN A 95 15.31 5.91 -18.71
C GLN A 95 16.39 6.69 -17.95
N ASP A 96 16.09 7.94 -17.57
CA ASP A 96 17.04 8.81 -16.89
C ASP A 96 16.85 8.76 -15.38
N ALA A 97 17.89 9.18 -14.64
CA ALA A 97 17.84 9.42 -13.20
C ALA A 97 16.89 10.59 -12.88
N GLY A 98 15.59 10.27 -12.83
CA GLY A 98 14.50 11.23 -12.75
C GLY A 98 13.40 10.78 -11.81
N ARG A 99 12.41 11.66 -11.65
CA ARG A 99 11.21 11.39 -10.85
C ARG A 99 10.06 11.34 -11.83
N TYR A 100 9.30 10.26 -11.79
CA TYR A 100 8.24 9.98 -12.74
C TYR A 100 6.96 9.62 -12.00
N LEU A 101 5.82 9.82 -12.65
CA LEU A 101 4.53 9.45 -12.11
C LEU A 101 3.69 8.80 -13.20
N MET A 102 3.10 7.65 -12.87
CA MET A 102 2.16 6.93 -13.72
C MET A 102 0.86 6.62 -12.98
N ILE A 103 -0.20 6.40 -13.75
CA ILE A 103 -1.46 5.86 -13.24
C ILE A 103 -1.44 4.36 -13.47
N GLY A 104 -1.60 3.58 -12.40
CA GLY A 104 -1.55 2.13 -12.42
C GLY A 104 -2.14 1.51 -11.16
N ALA A 105 -2.53 0.25 -11.25
CA ALA A 105 -3.13 -0.51 -10.15
C ALA A 105 -2.09 -1.19 -9.24
N ALA A 106 -0.86 -0.65 -9.17
CA ALA A 106 0.19 -1.24 -8.35
C ALA A 106 -0.11 -0.98 -6.86
N GLU A 107 -0.19 -2.05 -6.08
CA GLU A 107 -0.50 -1.95 -4.63
C GLU A 107 0.75 -1.83 -3.76
N HIS A 108 1.88 -2.39 -4.22
CA HIS A 108 3.14 -2.43 -3.48
C HIS A 108 4.31 -1.99 -4.35
N GLY A 109 5.14 -1.11 -3.78
CA GLY A 109 6.37 -0.68 -4.40
C GLY A 109 7.55 -1.62 -4.15
N PHE A 110 8.61 -1.43 -4.93
CA PHE A 110 9.81 -2.25 -4.91
C PHE A 110 11.01 -1.47 -5.48
N ILE A 111 12.21 -1.98 -5.25
CA ILE A 111 13.45 -1.53 -5.88
C ILE A 111 13.95 -2.65 -6.80
N ASP A 112 14.02 -2.38 -8.10
CA ASP A 112 14.69 -3.23 -9.08
C ASP A 112 16.20 -2.89 -9.07
N THR A 113 17.01 -3.76 -8.47
CA THR A 113 18.46 -3.57 -8.42
C THR A 113 19.18 -3.89 -9.71
N GLN A 114 18.55 -4.60 -10.65
CA GLN A 114 19.14 -4.85 -11.97
C GLN A 114 19.04 -3.62 -12.86
N ARG A 115 17.90 -2.91 -12.79
CA ARG A 115 17.65 -1.66 -13.54
C ARG A 115 17.95 -0.40 -12.73
N ASN A 116 18.36 -0.57 -11.47
CA ASN A 116 18.51 0.52 -10.50
C ASN A 116 17.28 1.44 -10.48
N LEU A 117 16.07 0.87 -10.43
CA LEU A 117 14.80 1.60 -10.53
C LEU A 117 13.98 1.39 -9.26
N ALA A 118 13.36 2.45 -8.75
CA ALA A 118 12.43 2.34 -7.63
C ALA A 118 11.00 2.60 -8.11
N LEU A 119 10.08 1.71 -7.78
CA LEU A 119 8.65 1.93 -7.94
C LEU A 119 8.04 2.12 -6.56
N ILE A 120 7.36 3.25 -6.34
CA ILE A 120 6.73 3.61 -5.07
C ILE A 120 5.25 3.79 -5.32
N CYS A 121 4.42 3.05 -4.60
CA CYS A 121 2.97 3.21 -4.66
C CYS A 121 2.49 4.21 -3.61
N GLU A 122 1.33 4.80 -3.84
CA GLU A 122 0.68 5.67 -2.85
C GLU A 122 0.47 4.94 -1.51
N SER A 123 0.14 3.65 -1.55
CA SER A 123 -0.04 2.79 -0.38
C SER A 123 1.24 2.68 0.47
N ASP A 124 2.43 2.73 -0.12
CA ASP A 124 3.70 2.70 0.62
C ASP A 124 3.97 4.03 1.34
N LEU A 125 3.53 5.15 0.75
CA LEU A 125 3.70 6.49 1.31
C LEU A 125 2.65 6.80 2.38
N LEU A 126 1.38 6.54 2.09
CA LEU A 126 0.30 6.87 3.02
C LEU A 126 0.12 5.79 4.09
N GLY A 127 0.49 4.55 3.77
CA GLY A 127 0.32 3.39 4.64
C GLY A 127 -1.14 3.19 5.08
N GLU A 128 -1.41 2.07 5.76
CA GLU A 128 -2.70 1.71 6.35
C GLU A 128 -3.28 2.69 7.41
N ARG A 129 -2.85 3.96 7.46
CA ARG A 129 -3.44 4.96 8.36
C ARG A 129 -4.91 5.27 8.05
N VAL A 130 -5.43 4.85 6.90
CA VAL A 130 -6.87 4.83 6.61
C VAL A 130 -7.55 3.55 7.11
N ALA A 131 -6.85 2.40 7.15
CA ALA A 131 -7.41 1.15 7.67
C ALA A 131 -7.63 1.20 9.19
N ARG A 132 -6.72 1.86 9.93
CA ARG A 132 -6.87 2.03 11.39
C ARG A 132 -8.02 2.96 11.80
N ARG A 133 -8.37 3.98 10.99
CA ARG A 133 -9.56 4.81 11.29
C ARG A 133 -10.88 4.05 11.10
N ARG A 134 -10.95 3.09 10.17
CA ARG A 134 -12.16 2.30 9.93
C ARG A 134 -12.38 1.19 10.97
N LEU A 135 -11.33 0.72 11.65
CA LEU A 135 -11.47 -0.28 12.69
C LEU A 135 -11.92 0.31 14.04
N ASP A 136 -11.55 1.57 14.33
CA ASP A 136 -11.92 2.23 15.59
C ASP A 136 -13.40 2.67 15.61
N SER A 137 -14.00 2.97 14.46
CA SER A 137 -15.41 3.37 14.38
C SER A 137 -16.42 2.21 14.49
N ARG A 138 -15.97 0.95 14.66
CA ARG A 138 -16.85 -0.21 14.81
C ARG A 138 -16.89 -0.82 16.21
N ARG A 139 -16.25 -0.18 17.21
CA ARG A 139 -16.11 -0.78 18.54
C ARG A 139 -16.70 0.05 19.68
N THR A 140 -17.87 0.66 19.45
CA THR A 140 -18.72 1.13 20.56
C THR A 140 -20.19 0.83 20.30
N ILE A 141 -20.56 -0.45 20.32
CA ILE A 141 -21.90 -0.86 20.75
C ILE A 141 -21.71 -2.08 21.66
N LYS A 142 -21.57 -1.84 22.96
CA LYS A 142 -21.84 -2.88 23.96
C LYS A 142 -23.30 -2.70 24.40
N PRO A 143 -24.25 -3.55 23.97
CA PRO A 143 -25.51 -3.66 24.70
C PRO A 143 -25.20 -4.33 26.03
N GLY A 144 -25.41 -3.60 27.13
CA GLY A 144 -25.36 -4.15 28.48
C GLY A 144 -26.41 -5.24 28.59
N TYR A 145 -25.95 -6.47 28.82
CA TYR A 145 -26.78 -7.62 29.16
C TYR A 145 -27.35 -7.40 30.56
N VAL A 146 -28.68 -7.40 30.65
CA VAL A 146 -29.46 -7.58 31.87
C VAL A 146 -29.49 -9.06 32.19
N ASP A 147 -29.11 -9.46 33.41
CA ASP A 147 -29.89 -10.41 34.23
C ASP A 147 -29.16 -10.79 35.52
N SER A 148 -29.79 -10.49 36.65
CA SER A 148 -30.12 -11.41 37.76
C SER A 148 -30.89 -10.65 38.84
#